data_AF-A0A2X3DJB0-F1
#
_entry.id   AF-A0A2X3DJB0-F1
#
_cell.length_a   1.000
_cell.length_b   1.000
_cell.length_c   1.000
_cell.angle_alpha   90.00
_cell.angle_beta   90.00
_cell.angle_gamma   90.00
#
_symmetry.space_group_name_H-M   'P 1'
#
loop_
_entity.id
_entity.type
_entity.pdbx_description
1 polymer ?
#
loop_
_entity_poly.entity_id
_entity_poly.type
_entity_poly.pdbx_seq_one_letter_code
_entity_poly.pdbx_strand_id
1 'polypeptide(L)' 'MLIHSFKGVSTKYLNNYLVYNNFVNFAKESRSGKEQILLDRIINTECLSKSVNIANRPAVPLPQAS' A
#
# COMPACT_ATOMS: atom_id res chain seq x y z
N MET A 1 -0.18 -13.38 -19.31
CA MET A 1 -0.01 -12.71 -18.00
C MET A 1 -0.59 -13.62 -16.93
N LEU A 2 0.26 -14.36 -16.21
CA LEU A 2 -0.19 -15.21 -15.11
C LEU A 2 -0.54 -14.30 -13.92
N ILE A 3 -1.82 -13.92 -13.80
CA ILE A 3 -2.34 -13.25 -12.61
C ILE A 3 -2.55 -14.35 -11.57
N HIS A 4 -1.44 -14.75 -10.92
CA HIS A 4 -1.53 -15.58 -9.73
C HIS A 4 -2.03 -14.70 -8.59
N SER A 5 -3.32 -14.78 -8.30
CA SER A 5 -3.92 -14.22 -7.09
C SER A 5 -3.35 -14.97 -5.89
N PHE A 6 -2.14 -14.61 -5.46
CA PHE A 6 -1.53 -15.18 -4.26
C PHE A 6 -2.48 -14.85 -3.11
N LYS A 7 -3.08 -15.87 -2.49
CA LYS A 7 -3.97 -15.73 -1.33
C LYS A 7 -3.21 -16.23 -0.12
N GLY A 8 -2.55 -15.31 0.58
CA GLY A 8 -1.79 -15.63 1.78
C GLY A 8 -1.06 -14.45 2.37
N VAL A 9 -0.50 -14.68 3.56
CA VAL A 9 0.38 -13.78 4.32
C VAL A 9 1.49 -13.19 3.43
N SER A 10 2.03 -13.96 2.49
CA SER A 10 3.04 -13.52 1.53
C SER A 10 2.58 -12.34 0.65
N THR A 11 1.31 -12.27 0.29
CA THR A 11 0.70 -11.18 -0.49
C THR A 11 0.64 -9.89 0.33
N LYS A 12 0.38 -9.98 1.64
CA LYS A 12 0.43 -8.83 2.56
C LYS A 12 1.84 -8.23 2.59
N TYR A 13 2.85 -9.08 2.74
CA TYR A 13 4.26 -8.64 2.76
C TYR A 13 4.71 -8.09 1.41
N LEU A 14 4.38 -8.77 0.31
CA LEU A 14 4.72 -8.31 -1.03
C LEU A 14 4.05 -6.97 -1.36
N ASN A 15 2.76 -6.80 -1.03
CA ASN A 15 2.05 -5.55 -1.25
C ASN A 15 2.65 -4.41 -0.42
N ASN A 16 2.98 -4.66 0.85
CA ASN A 16 3.65 -3.67 1.69
C ASN A 16 5.01 -3.27 1.12
N TYR A 17 5.78 -4.24 0.64
CA TYR A 17 7.08 -3.98 0.03
C TYR A 17 6.95 -3.15 -1.25
N LEU A 18 5.99 -3.48 -2.13
CA LEU A 18 5.77 -2.73 -3.38
C LEU A 18 5.37 -1.28 -3.12
N VAL A 19 4.48 -1.04 -2.16
CA VAL A 19 4.08 0.33 -1.78
C VAL A 19 5.27 1.10 -1.21
N TYR A 20 6.03 0.49 -0.29
CA TYR A 20 7.23 1.11 0.28
C TYR A 20 8.28 1.43 -0.78
N ASN A 21 8.61 0.46 -1.63
CA ASN A 21 9.63 0.62 -2.67
C ASN A 21 9.25 1.70 -3.69
N ASN A 22 7.98 1.75 -4.11
CA ASN A 22 7.49 2.82 -4.99
C ASN A 22 7.58 4.19 -4.33
N PHE A 23 7.13 4.29 -3.08
CA PHE A 23 7.15 5.54 -2.35
C PHE A 23 8.59 6.06 -2.14
N VAL A 24 9.48 5.21 -1.65
CA VAL A 24 10.87 5.59 -1.36
C VAL A 24 11.67 5.88 -2.62
N ASN A 25 11.58 5.03 -3.64
CA ASN A 25 12.50 5.09 -4.78
C ASN A 25 11.96 5.82 -6.01
N PHE A 26 10.63 5.85 -6.21
CA PHE A 26 10.05 6.35 -7.47
C PHE A 26 9.19 7.61 -7.32
N ALA A 27 8.67 7.90 -6.13
CA ALA A 27 7.95 9.16 -5.91
C ALA A 27 8.88 10.36 -6.15
N LYS A 28 8.38 11.37 -6.88
CA LYS A 28 9.17 12.54 -7.34
C LYS A 28 9.55 13.54 -6.24
N GLU A 29 8.95 13.41 -5.06
CA GLU A 29 9.19 14.30 -3.94
C GLU A 29 10.59 14.16 -3.35
N SER A 30 11.09 15.21 -2.70
CA SER A 30 12.29 15.12 -1.88
C SER A 30 12.06 14.17 -0.69
N ARG A 31 13.12 13.61 -0.12
CA ARG A 31 13.00 12.71 1.04
C ARG A 31 12.19 13.35 2.18
N SER A 32 12.45 14.62 2.51
CA SER A 32 11.72 15.35 3.55
C SER A 32 10.25 15.56 3.18
N GLY A 33 9.95 15.84 1.90
CA GLY A 33 8.57 15.94 1.41
C GLY A 33 7.81 14.62 1.56
N LYS A 34 8.45 13.50 1.22
CA LYS A 34 7.87 12.15 1.40
C LYS A 34 7.61 11.86 2.88
N GLU A 35 8.56 12.14 3.76
CA GLU A 35 8.40 11.93 5.20
C GLU A 35 7.21 12.74 5.76
N GLN A 36 7.06 14.00 5.34
CA GLN A 36 5.95 14.85 5.77
C GLN A 36 4.58 14.33 5.28
N ILE A 37 4.50 13.93 4.00
CA ILE A 37 3.26 13.36 3.41
C ILE A 37 2.88 12.05 4.13
N LEU A 38 3.87 11.20 4.43
CA LEU A 38 3.63 9.95 5.13
C LEU A 38 3.15 10.19 6.56
N LEU A 39 3.80 11.13 7.27
CA LEU A 39 3.44 11.49 8.64
C LEU A 39 2.01 12.05 8.70
N ASP A 40 1.68 12.98 7.81
CA ASP A 40 0.33 13.56 7.70
C ASP A 40 -0.71 12.46 7.45
N ARG A 41 -0.41 11.53 6.53
CA ARG A 41 -1.29 10.39 6.26
C ARG A 41 -1.49 9.52 7.49
N ILE A 42 -0.45 9.19 8.24
CA ILE A 42 -0.55 8.34 9.44
C ILE A 42 -1.40 9.01 10.51
N ILE A 43 -1.18 10.30 10.76
CA ILE A 43 -1.91 11.07 11.79
C ILE A 43 -3.39 11.20 11.41
N ASN A 44 -3.68 11.51 10.14
CA ASN A 44 -5.04 11.80 9.69
C ASN A 44 -5.83 10.57 9.25
N THR A 45 -5.20 9.39 9.15
CA THR A 45 -5.90 8.15 8.77
C THR A 45 -6.33 7.40 10.01
N GLU A 46 -7.64 7.35 10.26
CA GLU A 46 -8.20 6.43 11.25
C GLU A 46 -7.92 4.98 10.84
N CYS A 47 -6.97 4.34 11.54
CA CYS A 47 -6.57 2.96 11.28
C CYS A 47 -7.37 1.94 12.10
N LEU A 48 -8.58 2.30 12.53
CA LEU A 48 -9.46 1.40 13.28
C LEU A 48 -10.26 0.55 12.31
N SER A 49 -10.10 -0.77 12.41
CA SER A 49 -10.88 -1.73 11.64
C SER A 49 -11.33 -2.85 12.55
N LYS A 50 -12.64 -3.11 12.59
CA LYS A 50 -13.16 -4.35 13.19
C LYS A 50 -12.66 -5.53 12.36
N SER A 51 -12.30 -6.63 13.01
CA SER A 51 -11.78 -7.85 12.34
C SER A 51 -12.73 -8.35 11.24
N VAL A 52 -14.05 -8.29 11.49
CA VAL A 52 -15.10 -8.63 10.53
C VAL A 52 -15.06 -7.80 9.23
N ASN A 53 -14.58 -6.56 9.30
CA ASN A 53 -14.52 -5.65 8.15
C ASN A 53 -13.25 -5.83 7.30
N ILE A 54 -12.27 -6.62 7.76
CA ILE A 54 -11.01 -6.83 7.04
C ILE A 54 -11.26 -7.59 5.72
N ALA A 55 -12.19 -8.55 5.73
CA ALA A 55 -12.55 -9.33 4.55
C ALA A 55 -13.20 -8.49 3.42
N ASN A 56 -13.75 -7.32 3.77
CA ASN A 56 -14.47 -6.44 2.84
C ASN A 56 -13.57 -5.34 2.24
N ARG A 57 -12.26 -5.36 2.50
CA ARG A 57 -11.36 -4.31 1.99
C ARG A 57 -11.28 -4.39 0.46
N PRO A 58 -11.31 -3.24 -0.25
CA PRO A 58 -11.11 -3.23 -1.68
C PRO A 58 -9.73 -3.83 -2.01
N ALA A 59 -9.68 -4.62 -3.08
CA ALA A 59 -8.41 -5.11 -3.59
C ALA A 59 -7.53 -3.92 -3.98
N VAL A 60 -6.24 -3.98 -3.65
CA VAL A 60 -5.29 -2.95 -4.04
C VAL A 60 -5.29 -2.84 -5.58
N PRO A 61 -5.46 -1.63 -6.15
CA PRO A 61 -5.48 -1.48 -7.60
C PRO A 61 -4.14 -1.95 -8.18
N LEU A 62 -4.23 -2.81 -9.19
CA LEU A 62 -3.06 -3.20 -9.98
C LEU A 62 -2.67 -2.04 -10.90
N PRO A 63 -1.38 -1.78 -11.12
CA PRO A 63 -0.94 -0.81 -12.11
C PRO A 63 -1.57 -1.13 -13.47
N GLN A 64 -2.21 -0.15 -14.11
CA GLN A 64 -2.66 -0.33 -15.49
C GLN A 64 -1.43 -0.36 -16.39
N ALA A 65 -1.30 -1.45 -17.16
CA ALA A 65 -0.25 -1.56 -18.15
C ALA A 65 -0.57 -0.63 -19.34
N SER A 66 0.38 0.26 -19.66
CA SER A 66 0.37 1.10 -20.86
C SER A 66 0.78 0.32 -22.10
#